data_AF-A0A0Q8CQP0-F1
#
_entry.id   AF-A0A0Q8CQP0-F1
#
_cell.length_a   1.000
_cell.length_b   1.000
_cell.length_c   1.000
_cell.angle_alpha   90.00
_cell.angle_beta   90.00
_cell.angle_gamma   90.00
#
_symmetry.space_group_name_H-M   'P 1'
#
loop_
_entity.id
_entity.type
_entity.pdbx_description
1 polymer ?
#
loop_
_entity_poly.entity_id
_entity_poly.type
_entity_poly.pdbx_seq_one_letter_code
_entity_poly.pdbx_strand_id
1 'polypeptide(L)'
;MPDTVNLSWGRFALAIGVLNGVPLLLALTGNGLDSGLMIVWLVAISLSIFFAFGWARLRRENAVSPLSAFDKDRFKRVLIGPPVPAIVWFAATMAVAIGLAVMTAL
;
A
#
# COMPACT_ATOMS: atom_id res chain seq x y z
N MET A 1 9.26 -11.41 28.54
CA MET A 1 9.64 -10.20 27.77
C MET A 1 8.44 -9.85 26.90
N PRO A 2 7.97 -8.60 26.83
CA PRO A 2 6.85 -8.28 25.95
C PRO A 2 7.26 -8.57 24.50
N ASP A 3 6.44 -9.33 23.78
CA ASP A 3 6.67 -9.68 22.38
C ASP A 3 6.57 -8.42 21.51
N THR A 4 7.72 -7.77 21.30
CA THR A 4 7.82 -6.59 20.45
C THR A 4 7.65 -6.99 18.99
N VAL A 5 6.81 -6.25 18.27
CA VAL A 5 6.54 -6.54 16.85
C VAL A 5 7.80 -6.29 16.01
N ASN A 6 8.28 -7.30 15.29
CA ASN A 6 9.40 -7.15 14.35
C ASN A 6 8.93 -6.48 13.05
N LEU A 7 9.09 -5.15 12.99
CA LEU A 7 8.69 -4.30 11.87
C LEU A 7 9.79 -4.17 10.78
N SER A 8 10.43 -5.26 10.34
CA SER A 8 11.51 -5.20 9.34
C SER A 8 11.05 -4.69 7.95
N TRP A 9 11.90 -3.92 7.26
CA TRP A 9 11.65 -3.50 5.88
C TRP A 9 11.68 -4.70 4.91
N GLY A 10 12.49 -5.72 5.18
CA GLY A 10 12.55 -6.92 4.34
C GLY A 10 11.21 -7.67 4.30
N ARG A 11 10.57 -7.89 5.45
CA ARG A 11 9.25 -8.54 5.51
C ARG A 11 8.16 -7.70 4.84
N PHE A 12 8.23 -6.37 4.98
CA PHE A 12 7.31 -5.47 4.30
C PHE A 12 7.49 -5.50 2.78
N ALA A 13 8.73 -5.37 2.30
CA ALA A 13 9.05 -5.42 0.88
C ALA A 13 8.64 -6.75 0.25
N LEU A 14 8.82 -7.87 0.95
CA LEU A 14 8.37 -9.18 0.50
C LEU A 14 6.83 -9.24 0.39
N ALA A 15 6.10 -8.75 1.40
CA ALA A 15 4.63 -8.72 1.36
C ALA A 15 4.09 -7.84 0.23
N ILE A 16 4.66 -6.64 0.04
CA ILE A 16 4.31 -5.74 -1.05
C ILE A 16 4.71 -6.31 -2.42
N GLY A 17 5.87 -6.97 -2.50
CA GLY A 17 6.33 -7.64 -3.71
C GLY A 17 5.37 -8.74 -4.16
N VAL A 18 4.87 -9.56 -3.23
CA VAL A 18 3.83 -10.56 -3.54
C VAL A 18 2.54 -9.89 -4.03
N LEU A 19 2.11 -8.81 -3.38
CA LEU A 19 0.89 -8.08 -3.76
C LEU A 19 0.96 -7.48 -5.17
N ASN A 20 2.13 -6.94 -5.56
CA ASN A 20 2.34 -6.36 -6.90
C ASN A 20 2.79 -7.40 -7.94
N GLY A 21 3.21 -8.58 -7.51
CA GLY A 21 3.66 -9.66 -8.39
C GLY A 21 2.52 -10.30 -9.17
N VAL A 22 1.31 -10.38 -8.60
CA VAL A 22 0.16 -11.01 -9.27
C VAL A 22 -0.26 -10.25 -10.54
N PRO A 23 -0.48 -8.92 -10.53
CA PRO A 23 -0.77 -8.17 -11.75
C PRO A 23 0.36 -8.22 -12.79
N LEU A 24 1.62 -8.19 -12.33
CA LEU A 24 2.78 -8.29 -13.20
C LEU A 24 2.84 -9.65 -13.91
N LEU A 25 2.62 -10.74 -13.17
CA LEU A 25 2.57 -12.09 -13.75
C LEU A 25 1.42 -12.21 -14.76
N LEU A 26 0.23 -11.70 -14.42
CA LEU A 26 -0.90 -11.68 -15.35
C LEU A 26 -0.58 -10.91 -16.64
N ALA A 27 0.05 -9.75 -16.54
CA ALA A 27 0.51 -8.96 -17.68
C ALA A 27 1.57 -9.66 -18.55
N LEU A 28 2.48 -10.41 -17.93
CA LEU A 28 3.52 -11.16 -18.64
C LEU A 28 2.97 -12.43 -19.30
N THR A 29 1.91 -13.03 -18.74
CA THR A 29 1.25 -14.22 -19.30
C THR A 29 0.13 -13.90 -20.29
N GLY A 30 -0.47 -12.71 -20.18
CA GLY A 30 -1.36 -12.13 -21.18
C GLY A 30 -0.53 -11.50 -22.30
N ASN A 31 -1.14 -11.21 -23.45
CA ASN A 31 -0.49 -10.51 -24.56
C ASN A 31 -0.21 -9.01 -24.25
N GLY A 32 0.29 -8.70 -23.05
CA GLY A 32 0.60 -7.36 -22.57
C GLY A 32 -0.33 -6.85 -21.46
N LEU A 33 -0.09 -5.61 -21.06
CA LEU A 33 -0.91 -4.85 -20.12
C LEU A 33 -2.11 -4.26 -20.87
N ASP A 34 -3.25 -4.94 -20.84
CA ASP A 34 -4.50 -4.29 -21.23
C ASP A 34 -4.88 -3.19 -20.23
N SER A 35 -5.79 -2.31 -20.64
CA SER A 35 -6.26 -1.16 -19.87
C SER A 35 -6.78 -1.54 -18.49
N GLY A 36 -7.41 -2.71 -18.37
CA GLY A 36 -7.95 -3.23 -17.11
C GLY A 36 -6.84 -3.63 -16.14
N LEU A 37 -5.86 -4.39 -16.63
CA LEU A 37 -4.67 -4.78 -15.87
C LEU A 37 -3.83 -3.56 -15.47
N MET A 38 -3.71 -2.55 -16.33
CA MET A 38 -3.02 -1.29 -15.98
C MET A 38 -3.72 -0.58 -14.82
N ILE A 39 -5.04 -0.45 -14.85
CA ILE A 39 -5.81 0.19 -13.77
C ILE A 39 -5.66 -0.59 -12.46
N VAL A 40 -5.80 -1.92 -12.51
CA VAL A 40 -5.62 -2.79 -11.34
C VAL A 40 -4.21 -2.65 -10.76
N TRP A 41 -3.19 -2.61 -11.62
CA TRP A 41 -1.81 -2.47 -11.18
C TRP A 41 -1.52 -1.09 -10.58
N LEU A 42 -2.10 -0.03 -11.15
CA LEU A 42 -1.96 1.34 -10.64
C LEU A 42 -2.62 1.48 -9.26
N VAL A 43 -3.77 0.84 -9.04
CA VAL A 43 -4.41 0.75 -7.71
C VAL A 43 -3.53 -0.03 -6.73
N ALA A 44 -2.98 -1.18 -7.14
CA ALA A 44 -2.09 -1.99 -6.30
C ALA A 44 -0.82 -1.23 -5.89
N ILE A 45 -0.20 -0.50 -6.82
CA ILE A 45 0.96 0.36 -6.57
C ILE A 45 0.59 1.50 -5.61
N SER A 46 -0.56 2.15 -5.82
CA SER A 46 -1.01 3.23 -4.95
C SER A 46 -1.22 2.76 -3.51
N LEU A 47 -1.87 1.60 -3.32
CA LEU A 47 -2.04 0.98 -2.00
C LEU A 47 -0.68 0.63 -1.38
N SER A 48 0.27 0.15 -2.18
CA SER A 48 1.61 -0.21 -1.72
C SER A 48 2.38 1.01 -1.20
N ILE A 49 2.31 2.14 -1.89
CA ILE A 49 2.89 3.40 -1.45
C ILE A 49 2.23 3.88 -0.15
N PHE A 50 0.90 3.80 -0.07
CA PHE A 50 0.17 4.16 1.15
C PHE A 50 0.60 3.29 2.34
N PHE A 51 0.71 1.97 2.14
CA PHE A 51 1.19 1.05 3.16
C PHE A 51 2.65 1.31 3.53
N ALA A 52 3.51 1.73 2.60
CA ALA A 52 4.91 2.06 2.89
C ALA A 52 5.01 3.28 3.82
N PHE A 53 4.19 4.31 3.59
CA PHE A 53 4.09 5.45 4.51
C PHE A 53 3.51 5.07 5.88
N GLY A 54 2.51 4.18 5.91
CA GLY A 54 1.98 3.62 7.16
C GLY A 54 3.04 2.82 7.94
N TRP A 55 3.80 2.00 7.23
CA TRP A 55 4.88 1.19 7.79
C TRP A 55 6.03 2.05 8.35
N ALA A 56 6.42 3.10 7.62
CA ALA A 56 7.42 4.06 8.09
C ALA A 56 6.97 4.76 9.38
N ARG A 57 5.69 5.16 9.47
CA ARG A 57 5.10 5.74 10.68
C ARG A 57 5.13 4.77 11.86
N LEU A 58 4.67 3.54 11.65
CA LEU A 58 4.73 2.48 12.67
C LEU A 58 6.16 2.24 13.17
N ARG A 59 7.14 2.20 12.27
CA ARG A 59 8.54 2.01 12.65
C ARG A 59 9.10 3.17 13.45
N ARG A 60 8.76 4.42 13.10
CA ARG A 60 9.18 5.61 13.87
C ARG A 60 8.62 5.57 15.28
N GLU A 61 7.34 5.25 15.43
CA GLU A 61 6.68 5.10 16.73
C GLU A 61 7.26 3.95 17.56
N ASN A 62 7.52 2.79 16.92
CA ASN A 62 8.12 1.63 17.57
C ASN A 62 9.55 1.87 18.04
N ALA A 63 10.29 2.76 17.38
CA ALA A 63 11.65 3.14 17.79
C ALA A 63 11.67 4.03 19.04
N VAL A 64 10.61 4.83 19.27
CA VAL A 64 10.49 5.69 20.45
C VAL A 64 9.90 4.92 21.63
N SER A 65 8.85 4.13 21.39
CA SER A 65 8.21 3.30 22.41
C SER A 65 7.76 1.99 21.76
N PRO A 66 8.37 0.84 22.12
CA PRO A 66 8.10 -0.45 21.50
C PRO A 66 6.61 -0.77 21.52
N LEU A 67 6.06 -1.00 20.34
CA LEU A 67 4.68 -1.41 20.17
C LEU A 67 4.56 -2.89 20.56
N SER A 68 3.75 -3.15 21.58
CA SER A 68 3.30 -4.48 21.92
C SER A 68 2.24 -4.94 20.92
N ALA A 69 2.26 -6.21 20.53
CA ALA A 69 1.24 -6.81 19.67
C ALA A 69 -0.19 -6.75 20.28
N PHE A 70 -0.28 -6.55 21.60
CA PHE A 70 -1.54 -6.46 22.34
C PHE A 70 -2.15 -5.04 22.35
N ASP A 71 -1.39 -4.03 21.90
CA ASP A 71 -1.76 -2.62 22.00
C ASP A 71 -2.50 -2.14 20.74
N LYS A 72 -3.63 -2.79 20.45
CA LYS A 72 -4.40 -2.63 19.19
C LYS A 72 -4.83 -1.19 18.92
N ASP A 73 -5.18 -0.43 19.95
CA ASP A 73 -5.67 0.94 19.79
C ASP A 73 -4.55 1.90 19.39
N ARG A 74 -3.37 1.75 19.98
CA ARG A 74 -2.18 2.51 19.59
C ARG A 74 -1.75 2.14 18.17
N PHE A 75 -1.75 0.85 17.84
CA PHE A 75 -1.43 0.37 16.49
C PHE A 75 -2.38 0.98 15.43
N LYS A 76 -3.69 0.94 15.65
CA LYS A 76 -4.69 1.54 14.74
C LYS A 76 -4.48 3.04 14.56
N ARG A 77 -4.27 3.78 15.65
CA ARG A 77 -4.10 5.24 15.63
C ARG A 77 -2.89 5.65 14.78
N VAL A 78 -1.78 4.92 14.91
CA VAL A 78 -0.56 5.16 14.13
C VAL A 78 -0.74 4.79 12.65
N LEU A 79 -1.46 3.69 12.37
CA LEU A 79 -1.72 3.22 11.01
C LEU A 79 -2.58 4.20 10.20
N ILE A 80 -3.66 4.73 10.80
CA ILE A 80 -4.54 5.71 10.17
C ILE A 80 -3.74 6.98 9.85
N GLY A 81 -3.01 7.51 10.84
CA GLY A 81 -2.37 8.82 10.82
C GLY A 81 -3.23 9.91 10.18
N PRO A 82 -2.65 10.87 9.44
CA PRO A 82 -3.41 12.05 9.03
C PRO A 82 -4.44 11.69 7.93
N PRO A 83 -5.75 11.91 8.16
CA PRO A 83 -6.80 11.47 7.23
C PRO A 83 -6.80 12.28 5.94
N VAL A 84 -6.47 13.57 6.00
CA VAL A 84 -6.44 14.48 4.84
C VAL A 84 -5.50 13.99 3.73
N PRO A 85 -4.20 13.70 3.97
CA PRO A 85 -3.32 13.19 2.92
C PRO A 85 -3.74 11.83 2.39
N ALA A 86 -4.37 10.98 3.21
CA ALA A 86 -4.92 9.70 2.74
C ALA A 86 -6.06 9.91 1.73
N ILE A 87 -6.97 10.84 2.03
CA ILE A 87 -8.09 11.20 1.16
C ILE A 87 -7.58 11.82 -0.15
N VAL A 88 -6.64 12.77 -0.06
CA VAL A 88 -6.05 13.42 -1.25
C VAL A 88 -5.34 12.39 -2.13
N TRP A 89 -4.57 11.48 -1.54
CA TRP A 89 -3.87 10.43 -2.28
C TRP A 89 -4.83 9.47 -2.98
N PHE A 90 -5.88 9.04 -2.28
CA PHE A 90 -6.90 8.15 -2.84
C PHE A 90 -7.68 8.84 -3.96
N ALA A 91 -8.09 10.09 -3.77
CA ALA A 91 -8.78 10.88 -4.79
C ALA A 91 -7.92 11.05 -6.05
N ALA A 92 -6.63 11.36 -5.89
CA ALA A 92 -5.69 11.47 -7.02
C ALA A 92 -5.53 10.14 -7.76
N THR A 93 -5.44 9.03 -7.03
CA THR A 93 -5.34 7.68 -7.63
C THR A 93 -6.59 7.35 -8.45
N MET A 94 -7.78 7.64 -7.93
CA MET A 94 -9.04 7.41 -8.63
C MET A 94 -9.19 8.31 -9.86
N ALA A 95 -8.79 9.58 -9.77
CA ALA A 95 -8.81 10.49 -10.91
C ALA A 95 -7.91 9.97 -12.06
N VAL A 96 -6.72 9.46 -11.75
CA VAL A 96 -5.81 8.86 -12.74
C VAL A 96 -6.41 7.58 -13.33
N ALA A 97 -6.98 6.69 -12.49
CA ALA A 97 -7.61 5.46 -12.94
C ALA A 97 -8.81 5.73 -13.87
N ILE A 98 -9.66 6.69 -13.52
CA ILE A 98 -10.80 7.12 -14.34
C ILE A 98 -10.30 7.74 -15.66
N GLY A 99 -9.29 8.61 -15.60
CA GLY A 99 -8.70 9.22 -16.80
C GLY A 99 -8.15 8.18 -17.78
N LEU A 100 -7.45 7.16 -17.28
CA LEU A 100 -6.99 6.02 -18.07
C LEU A 100 -8.15 5.20 -18.65
N ALA A 101 -9.19 4.93 -17.87
CA ALA A 101 -10.36 4.21 -18.34
C ALA A 101 -11.07 4.97 -19.48
N VAL A 102 -11.22 6.30 -19.35
CA VAL A 102 -11.84 7.14 -20.38
C VAL A 102 -11.00 7.20 -21.65
N MET A 103 -9.67 7.39 -21.54
CA MET A 103 -8.78 7.43 -22.70
C MET A 103 -8.73 6.12 -23.48
N THR A 104 -8.93 4.99 -22.80
CA THR A 104 -8.88 3.66 -23.43
C THR A 104 -10.24 3.18 -23.94
N ALA A 105 -11.32 3.85 -23.56
CA ALA A 105 -12.68 3.60 -24.05
C ALA A 105 -13.04 4.46 -25.28
N LEU A 106 -12.27 5.52 -25.56
CA LEU A 106 -12.35 6.38 -26.74
C LEU A 106 -11.46 5.85 -27.86
#